data_AF-A0A842PNT0-F1
#
_entry.id   AF-A0A842PNT0-F1
#
_cell.length_a   1.000
_cell.length_b   1.000
_cell.length_c   1.000
_cell.angle_alpha   90.00
_cell.angle_beta   90.00
_cell.angle_gamma   90.00
#
_symmetry.space_group_name_H-M   'P 1'
#
loop_
_entity.id
_entity.type
_entity.pdbx_description
1 polymer ?
#
loop_
_entity_poly.entity_id
_entity_poly.type
_entity_poly.pdbx_seq_one_letter_code
_entity_poly.pdbx_strand_id
1 'polypeptide(L)'
;MSERSVSKQKRGKRWYTVIAPENFDRKELGSTFADEPEKISGRTVESTLGELNDDQGANNVKLTFKITDVGSDAAYTEFIQQELTRDYLRSLVRRGASKIEANVTAITKDDYRVQLQPVAFTTKKADRSQEHEIRRIMTELTREAITGHTYDALTESVVEGRLSSAIYGDAKVIYPLRRVEVKKFSLEARPEEVEAEEEAAVSVDEGDVAVDVDDETEA
;
A
#
# COMPACT_ATOMS: atom_id res chain seq x y z
N MET A 1 -39.60 12.42 36.77
CA MET A 1 -38.37 11.86 36.17
C MET A 1 -38.21 12.53 34.82
N SER A 2 -37.33 13.52 34.71
CA SER A 2 -37.16 14.31 33.48
C SER A 2 -36.52 13.43 32.40
N GLU A 3 -37.23 13.23 31.27
CA GLU A 3 -36.63 12.69 30.04
C GLU A 3 -35.48 13.60 29.64
N ARG A 4 -34.24 13.13 29.86
CA ARG A 4 -33.05 13.77 29.31
C ARG A 4 -33.26 13.88 27.80
N SER A 5 -33.43 15.10 27.31
CA SER A 5 -33.48 15.41 25.89
C SER A 5 -32.25 14.80 25.22
N VAL A 6 -32.40 13.65 24.56
CA VAL A 6 -31.37 13.10 23.68
C VAL A 6 -31.04 14.22 22.71
N SER A 7 -29.77 14.63 22.68
CA SER A 7 -29.34 15.82 21.95
C SER A 7 -29.87 15.78 20.52
N LYS A 8 -30.46 16.89 20.04
CA LYS A 8 -30.97 17.05 18.67
C LYS A 8 -29.98 16.59 17.59
N GLN A 9 -28.68 16.61 17.93
CA GLN A 9 -27.54 16.24 17.11
C GLN A 9 -27.45 14.75 16.71
N LYS A 10 -28.26 13.86 17.32
CA LYS A 10 -28.39 12.44 16.90
C LYS A 10 -29.60 12.16 16.01
N ARG A 11 -30.55 13.09 15.85
CA ARG A 11 -31.71 12.88 14.97
C ARG A 11 -31.26 13.11 13.52
N GLY A 12 -31.24 12.03 12.73
CA GLY A 12 -30.89 12.07 11.29
C GLY A 12 -29.69 11.20 10.91
N LYS A 13 -28.89 10.74 11.88
CA LYS A 13 -27.72 9.88 11.62
C LYS A 13 -28.14 8.44 11.40
N ARG A 14 -27.65 7.85 10.31
CA ARG A 14 -27.76 6.43 10.00
C ARG A 14 -26.42 5.74 10.23
N TRP A 15 -26.48 4.48 10.64
CA TRP A 15 -25.32 3.61 10.74
C TRP A 15 -25.14 2.86 9.42
N TYR A 16 -23.90 2.74 8.98
CA TYR A 16 -23.52 2.03 7.77
C TYR A 16 -22.44 1.02 8.14
N THR A 17 -22.59 -0.20 7.64
CA THR A 17 -21.59 -1.26 7.81
C THR A 17 -20.51 -1.10 6.76
N VAL A 18 -19.25 -1.04 7.19
CA VAL A 18 -18.09 -0.93 6.31
C VAL A 18 -17.64 -2.33 5.92
N ILE A 19 -17.65 -2.62 4.62
CA ILE A 19 -17.35 -3.92 4.04
C ILE A 19 -15.99 -3.85 3.33
N ALA A 20 -15.14 -4.83 3.61
CA ALA A 20 -13.84 -5.00 2.97
C ALA A 20 -13.99 -5.34 1.47
N PRO A 21 -12.94 -5.13 0.65
CA PRO A 21 -12.98 -5.55 -0.75
C PRO A 21 -12.95 -7.09 -0.88
N GLU A 22 -13.15 -7.58 -2.11
CA GLU A 22 -13.32 -9.02 -2.39
C GLU A 22 -12.07 -9.85 -2.06
N ASN A 23 -10.89 -9.28 -2.22
CA ASN A 23 -9.61 -9.86 -1.80
C ASN A 23 -9.50 -10.13 -0.28
N PHE A 24 -10.41 -9.59 0.54
CA PHE A 24 -10.51 -9.85 1.98
C PHE A 24 -11.86 -10.47 2.38
N ASP A 25 -12.43 -11.30 1.49
CA ASP A 25 -13.67 -12.06 1.70
C ASP A 25 -14.91 -11.21 2.04
N ARG A 26 -14.91 -9.91 1.69
CA ARG A 26 -15.99 -8.97 2.02
C ARG A 26 -16.35 -8.96 3.50
N LYS A 27 -15.36 -9.13 4.37
CA LYS A 27 -15.54 -9.10 5.83
C LYS A 27 -15.99 -7.72 6.32
N GLU A 28 -16.72 -7.72 7.43
CA GLU A 28 -17.13 -6.48 8.09
C GLU A 28 -15.96 -5.88 8.86
N LEU A 29 -15.50 -4.69 8.44
CA LEU A 29 -14.41 -3.96 9.10
C LEU A 29 -14.91 -3.15 10.31
N GLY A 30 -16.21 -2.86 10.35
CA GLY A 30 -16.86 -2.12 11.43
C GLY A 30 -18.05 -1.32 10.94
N SER A 31 -18.44 -0.32 11.73
CA SER A 31 -19.59 0.54 11.42
C SER A 31 -19.22 2.01 11.50
N THR A 32 -19.72 2.81 10.56
CA THR A 32 -19.57 4.26 10.55
C THR A 32 -20.95 4.91 10.58
N PHE A 33 -21.06 6.09 11.18
CA PHE A 33 -22.31 6.84 11.20
C PHE A 33 -22.17 8.17 10.43
N ALA A 34 -23.22 8.54 9.70
CA ALA A 34 -23.31 9.85 9.06
C ALA A 34 -24.77 10.28 8.88
N ASP A 35 -24.95 11.60 8.75
CA ASP A 35 -26.25 12.20 8.40
C ASP A 35 -26.57 11.96 6.91
N GLU A 36 -25.58 12.07 6.03
CA GLU A 36 -25.69 11.91 4.57
C GLU A 36 -24.66 10.89 4.06
N PRO A 37 -25.00 10.08 3.04
CA PRO A 37 -24.08 9.10 2.42
C PRO A 37 -22.80 9.72 1.87
N GLU A 38 -22.89 10.90 1.24
CA GLU A 38 -21.75 11.61 0.63
C GLU A 38 -20.66 11.99 1.64
N LYS A 39 -21.02 12.10 2.93
CA LYS A 39 -20.05 12.39 4.01
C LYS A 39 -19.23 11.17 4.43
N ILE A 40 -19.57 9.99 3.92
CA ILE A 40 -18.89 8.72 4.21
C ILE A 40 -17.85 8.41 3.14
N SER A 41 -18.17 8.68 1.87
CA SER A 41 -17.22 8.53 0.76
C SER A 41 -15.94 9.31 1.05
N GLY A 42 -14.80 8.65 0.84
CA GLY A 42 -13.48 9.20 1.10
C GLY A 42 -12.96 9.05 2.53
N ARG A 43 -13.77 8.53 3.49
CA ARG A 43 -13.24 8.18 4.82
C ARG A 43 -12.30 6.97 4.74
N THR A 44 -11.28 7.02 5.57
CA THR A 44 -10.32 5.93 5.73
C THR A 44 -10.63 5.13 6.99
N VAL A 45 -10.59 3.81 6.89
CA VAL A 45 -10.75 2.86 8.00
C VAL A 45 -9.47 2.05 8.11
N GLU A 46 -8.93 1.94 9.33
CA GLU A 46 -7.79 1.10 9.65
C GLU A 46 -8.28 -0.16 10.36
N SER A 47 -7.79 -1.32 9.96
CA SER A 47 -7.98 -2.59 10.66
C SER A 47 -6.68 -3.38 10.61
N THR A 48 -6.57 -4.40 11.46
CA THR A 48 -5.41 -5.30 11.45
C THR A 48 -5.71 -6.57 10.66
N LEU A 49 -4.68 -7.18 10.07
CA LEU A 49 -4.83 -8.46 9.38
C LEU A 49 -5.32 -9.56 10.34
N GLY A 50 -4.91 -9.50 11.60
CA GLY A 50 -5.34 -10.46 12.61
C GLY A 50 -6.82 -10.37 12.96
N GLU A 51 -7.42 -9.19 12.95
CA GLU A 51 -8.88 -9.03 13.11
C GLU A 51 -9.65 -9.59 11.91
N LEU A 52 -9.10 -9.42 10.70
CA LEU A 52 -9.72 -9.95 9.48
C LEU A 52 -9.66 -11.48 9.42
N ASN A 53 -8.52 -12.08 9.78
CA ASN A 53 -8.32 -13.52 9.66
C ASN A 53 -8.56 -14.31 10.95
N ASP A 54 -8.95 -13.63 12.03
CA ASP A 54 -9.04 -14.19 13.38
C ASP A 54 -7.71 -14.86 13.83
N ASP A 55 -6.59 -14.30 13.37
CA ASP A 55 -5.24 -14.75 13.72
C ASP A 55 -4.48 -13.67 14.50
N GLN A 56 -4.35 -13.88 15.80
CA GLN A 56 -3.66 -12.96 16.70
C GLN A 56 -2.16 -12.79 16.37
N GLY A 57 -1.56 -13.74 15.63
CA GLY A 57 -0.17 -13.68 15.19
C GLY A 57 0.10 -12.57 14.17
N ALA A 58 -0.92 -12.15 13.42
CA ALA A 58 -0.82 -11.19 12.32
C ALA A 58 -1.23 -9.75 12.72
N ASN A 59 -1.41 -9.47 14.02
CA ASN A 59 -1.77 -8.14 14.53
C ASN A 59 -0.71 -7.06 14.29
N ASN A 60 0.48 -7.45 13.87
CA ASN A 60 1.58 -6.56 13.48
C ASN A 60 1.42 -5.97 12.08
N VAL A 61 0.42 -6.39 11.30
CA VAL A 61 0.11 -5.86 9.97
C VAL A 61 -1.16 -5.01 10.05
N LYS A 62 -1.02 -3.72 9.73
CA LYS A 62 -2.13 -2.77 9.62
C LYS A 62 -2.51 -2.61 8.16
N LEU A 63 -3.81 -2.62 7.91
CA LEU A 63 -4.43 -2.45 6.61
C LEU A 63 -5.30 -1.20 6.65
N THR A 64 -5.15 -0.38 5.62
CA THR A 64 -5.83 0.89 5.47
C THR A 64 -6.74 0.81 4.26
N PHE A 65 -8.03 0.99 4.50
CA PHE A 65 -9.08 0.94 3.51
C PHE A 65 -9.71 2.33 3.34
N LYS A 66 -10.14 2.67 2.13
CA LYS A 66 -10.89 3.91 1.86
C LYS A 66 -12.26 3.56 1.32
N ILE A 67 -13.28 4.23 1.84
CA ILE A 67 -14.65 4.06 1.37
C ILE A 67 -14.77 4.76 0.01
N THR A 68 -15.08 3.99 -1.02
CA THR A 68 -15.26 4.48 -2.39
C THR A 68 -16.74 4.62 -2.72
N ASP A 69 -17.54 3.62 -2.36
CA ASP A 69 -18.97 3.57 -2.69
C ASP A 69 -19.82 3.33 -1.45
N VAL A 70 -21.04 3.86 -1.46
CA VAL A 70 -22.00 3.76 -0.35
C VAL A 70 -23.34 3.31 -0.90
N GLY A 71 -23.71 2.07 -0.58
CA GLY A 71 -25.04 1.53 -0.81
C GLY A 71 -26.06 2.05 0.22
N SER A 72 -27.18 1.33 0.35
CA SER A 72 -28.28 1.77 1.24
C SER A 72 -27.87 1.81 2.71
N ASP A 73 -27.30 0.72 3.21
CA ASP A 73 -26.82 0.56 4.60
C ASP A 73 -25.38 0.02 4.67
N ALA A 74 -24.74 -0.19 3.51
CA ALA A 74 -23.39 -0.74 3.39
C ALA A 74 -22.46 0.26 2.70
N ALA A 75 -21.22 0.34 3.17
CA ALA A 75 -20.16 1.15 2.59
C ALA A 75 -19.06 0.21 2.08
N TYR A 76 -18.79 0.25 0.78
CA TYR A 76 -17.77 -0.56 0.13
C TYR A 76 -16.43 0.16 0.14
N THR A 77 -15.37 -0.60 0.37
CA THR A 77 -14.02 -0.06 0.50
C THR A 77 -13.08 -0.58 -0.56
N GLU A 78 -12.09 0.24 -0.86
CA GLU A 78 -10.91 -0.11 -1.64
C GLU A 78 -9.71 -0.18 -0.69
N PHE A 79 -8.79 -1.11 -0.95
CA PHE A 79 -7.54 -1.21 -0.23
C PHE A 79 -6.58 -0.10 -0.70
N ILE A 80 -5.92 0.60 0.23
CA ILE A 80 -4.98 1.68 -0.10
C ILE A 80 -3.56 1.33 0.32
N GLN A 81 -3.40 0.88 1.57
CA GLN A 81 -2.08 0.75 2.15
C GLN A 81 -2.01 -0.39 3.15
N GLN A 82 -0.89 -1.10 3.13
CA GLN A 82 -0.45 -1.96 4.22
C GLN A 82 0.75 -1.31 4.90
N GLU A 83 0.77 -1.30 6.23
CA GLU A 83 1.92 -0.88 7.03
C GLU A 83 2.18 -1.88 8.17
N LEU A 84 3.44 -2.15 8.47
CA LEU A 84 3.78 -2.86 9.71
C LEU A 84 3.69 -1.93 10.91
N THR A 85 3.26 -2.47 12.05
CA THR A 85 3.21 -1.69 13.30
C THR A 85 4.60 -1.20 13.70
N ARG A 86 4.64 0.00 14.28
CA ARG A 86 5.90 0.67 14.65
C ARG A 86 6.65 -0.09 15.74
N ASP A 87 5.92 -0.65 16.70
CA ASP A 87 6.45 -1.51 17.77
C ASP A 87 7.09 -2.77 17.20
N TYR A 88 6.43 -3.43 16.25
CA TYR A 88 6.96 -4.61 15.60
C TYR A 88 8.25 -4.30 14.81
N LEU A 89 8.23 -3.26 13.97
CA LEU A 89 9.43 -2.82 13.24
C LEU A 89 10.61 -2.50 14.18
N ARG A 90 10.35 -1.81 15.29
CA ARG A 90 11.38 -1.50 16.31
C ARG A 90 11.91 -2.75 16.99
N SER A 91 11.08 -3.77 17.20
CA SER A 91 11.50 -5.05 17.80
C SER A 91 12.44 -5.87 16.90
N LEU A 92 12.36 -5.68 15.58
CA LEU A 92 13.22 -6.36 14.62
C LEU A 92 14.62 -5.75 14.55
N VAL A 93 14.73 -4.43 14.71
CA VAL A 93 16.01 -3.71 14.71
C VAL A 93 16.80 -4.04 15.98
N ARG A 94 18.00 -4.60 15.82
CA ARG A 94 18.91 -4.93 16.92
C ARG A 94 20.25 -4.23 16.76
N ARG A 95 20.91 -3.93 17.89
CA ARG A 95 22.29 -3.44 17.87
C ARG A 95 23.22 -4.52 17.31
N GLY A 96 24.17 -4.09 16.47
CA GLY A 96 25.15 -5.00 15.85
C GLY A 96 24.62 -5.77 14.64
N ALA A 97 23.40 -5.50 14.19
CA ALA A 97 22.82 -5.97 12.93
C ALA A 97 22.60 -4.79 11.97
N SER A 98 22.54 -5.09 10.68
CA SER A 98 22.22 -4.12 9.63
C SER A 98 20.74 -4.20 9.26
N LYS A 99 20.15 -3.04 8.96
CA LYS A 99 18.81 -2.89 8.40
C LYS A 99 18.95 -2.39 6.97
N ILE A 100 18.49 -3.18 6.01
CA ILE A 100 18.59 -2.87 4.58
C ILE A 100 17.18 -2.56 4.09
N GLU A 101 16.97 -1.35 3.61
CA GLU A 101 15.70 -0.88 3.03
C GLU A 101 15.88 -0.63 1.53
N ALA A 102 14.81 -0.91 0.77
CA ALA A 102 14.65 -0.49 -0.61
C ALA A 102 13.26 0.14 -0.78
N ASN A 103 13.13 1.07 -1.72
CA ASN A 103 11.84 1.65 -2.11
C ASN A 103 11.73 1.46 -3.62
N VAL A 104 10.66 0.80 -4.07
CA VAL A 104 10.43 0.52 -5.48
C VAL A 104 9.04 1.03 -5.83
N THR A 105 8.98 1.96 -6.78
CA THR A 105 7.75 2.41 -7.41
C THR A 105 7.73 1.86 -8.83
N ALA A 106 6.64 1.20 -9.20
CA ALA A 106 6.42 0.67 -10.54
C ALA A 106 4.91 0.56 -10.80
N ILE A 107 4.57 0.38 -12.08
CA ILE A 107 3.21 0.19 -12.56
C ILE A 107 2.94 -1.31 -12.65
N THR A 108 1.78 -1.74 -12.15
CA THR A 108 1.33 -3.13 -12.24
C THR A 108 0.80 -3.46 -13.64
N LYS A 109 0.42 -4.72 -13.88
CA LYS A 109 -0.12 -5.15 -15.17
C LYS A 109 -1.46 -4.48 -15.54
N ASP A 110 -2.20 -4.02 -14.55
CA ASP A 110 -3.50 -3.36 -14.61
C ASP A 110 -3.40 -1.84 -14.40
N ASP A 111 -2.22 -1.26 -14.67
CA ASP A 111 -1.96 0.18 -14.70
C ASP A 111 -2.14 0.93 -13.36
N TYR A 112 -2.05 0.21 -12.24
CA TYR A 112 -1.96 0.84 -10.92
C TYR A 112 -0.50 1.21 -10.61
N ARG A 113 -0.27 2.45 -10.20
CA ARG A 113 1.03 2.86 -9.68
C ARG A 113 1.13 2.53 -8.20
N VAL A 114 2.05 1.64 -7.87
CA VAL A 114 2.25 1.17 -6.50
C VAL A 114 3.67 1.39 -6.01
N GLN A 115 3.80 1.60 -4.71
CA GLN A 115 5.07 1.66 -4.03
C GLN A 115 5.19 0.54 -2.99
N LEU A 116 6.25 -0.27 -3.13
CA LEU A 116 6.65 -1.27 -2.15
C LEU A 116 7.94 -0.90 -1.45
N GLN A 117 7.96 -1.12 -0.13
CA GLN A 117 9.11 -0.90 0.73
C GLN A 117 9.52 -2.20 1.43
N PRO A 118 10.24 -3.11 0.75
CA PRO A 118 10.79 -4.30 1.40
C PRO A 118 11.95 -3.93 2.34
N VAL A 119 12.05 -4.65 3.46
CA VAL A 119 13.08 -4.46 4.49
C VAL A 119 13.67 -5.79 4.89
N ALA A 120 15.00 -5.89 4.85
CA ALA A 120 15.75 -7.06 5.29
C ALA A 120 16.54 -6.74 6.59
N PHE A 121 16.54 -7.71 7.50
CA PHE A 121 17.27 -7.66 8.76
C PHE A 121 18.33 -8.75 8.78
N THR A 122 19.60 -8.35 8.88
CA THR A 122 20.73 -9.28 8.93
C THR A 122 20.94 -9.82 10.35
N THR A 123 21.66 -10.94 10.48
CA THR A 123 21.99 -11.49 11.81
C THR A 123 23.13 -10.72 12.50
N LYS A 124 24.06 -10.20 11.70
CA LYS A 124 25.24 -9.43 12.11
C LYS A 124 25.42 -8.24 11.17
N LYS A 125 26.28 -7.30 11.54
CA LYS A 125 26.61 -6.15 10.70
C LYS A 125 27.17 -6.63 9.36
N ALA A 126 26.49 -6.27 8.29
CA ALA A 126 26.91 -6.56 6.93
C ALA A 126 27.86 -5.45 6.44
N ASP A 127 28.76 -5.81 5.52
CA ASP A 127 29.61 -4.84 4.85
C ASP A 127 28.82 -4.07 3.79
N ARG A 128 29.31 -2.88 3.42
CA ARG A 128 28.61 -2.00 2.46
C ARG A 128 28.35 -2.67 1.11
N SER A 129 29.27 -3.51 0.63
CA SER A 129 29.10 -4.27 -0.61
C SER A 129 27.98 -5.31 -0.51
N GLN A 130 27.89 -6.00 0.64
CA GLN A 130 26.82 -6.98 0.91
C GLN A 130 25.46 -6.28 1.03
N GLU A 131 25.40 -5.14 1.73
CA GLU A 131 24.18 -4.34 1.82
C GLU A 131 23.70 -3.84 0.45
N HIS A 132 24.65 -3.44 -0.42
CA HIS A 132 24.35 -3.02 -1.77
C HIS A 132 23.78 -4.17 -2.63
N GLU A 133 24.41 -5.34 -2.58
CA GLU A 133 23.97 -6.49 -3.38
C GLU A 133 22.61 -7.01 -2.91
N ILE A 134 22.37 -7.08 -1.60
CA ILE A 134 21.05 -7.44 -1.06
C ILE A 134 20.00 -6.42 -1.52
N ARG A 135 20.30 -5.12 -1.47
CA ARG A 135 19.38 -4.07 -1.95
C ARG A 135 19.08 -4.24 -3.43
N ARG A 136 20.06 -4.60 -4.25
CA ARG A 136 19.88 -4.85 -5.68
C ARG A 136 18.90 -6.00 -5.93
N ILE A 137 19.12 -7.15 -5.30
CA ILE A 137 18.21 -8.31 -5.40
C ILE A 137 16.79 -7.95 -4.94
N MET A 138 16.68 -7.25 -3.81
CA MET A 138 15.37 -6.79 -3.30
C MET A 138 14.65 -5.92 -4.32
N THR A 139 15.34 -4.96 -4.94
CA THR A 139 14.76 -4.07 -5.94
C THR A 139 14.32 -4.82 -7.20
N GLU A 140 15.15 -5.75 -7.69
CA GLU A 140 14.88 -6.54 -8.89
C GLU A 140 13.66 -7.44 -8.72
N LEU A 141 13.64 -8.27 -7.67
CA LEU A 141 12.51 -9.16 -7.36
C LEU A 141 11.22 -8.39 -7.09
N THR A 142 11.32 -7.25 -6.40
CA THR A 142 10.13 -6.42 -6.11
C THR A 142 9.60 -5.80 -7.40
N ARG A 143 10.47 -5.31 -8.29
CA ARG A 143 10.05 -4.75 -9.57
C ARG A 143 9.40 -5.82 -10.46
N GLU A 144 10.00 -7.01 -10.55
CA GLU A 144 9.43 -8.14 -11.30
C GLU A 144 8.07 -8.56 -10.74
N ALA A 145 7.94 -8.62 -9.41
CA ALA A 145 6.67 -8.93 -8.76
C ALA A 145 5.59 -7.90 -9.09
N ILE A 146 5.93 -6.60 -9.10
CA ILE A 146 4.98 -5.53 -9.45
C ILE A 146 4.54 -5.65 -10.91
N THR A 147 5.48 -5.74 -11.86
CA THR A 147 5.14 -5.74 -13.29
C THR A 147 4.49 -7.05 -13.76
N GLY A 148 4.75 -8.15 -13.07
CA GLY A 148 4.23 -9.48 -13.43
C GLY A 148 2.81 -9.77 -12.95
N HIS A 149 2.30 -9.03 -11.96
CA HIS A 149 1.03 -9.32 -11.29
C HIS A 149 0.03 -8.16 -11.45
N THR A 150 -1.25 -8.47 -11.32
CA THR A 150 -2.31 -7.47 -11.13
C THR A 150 -2.28 -6.94 -9.69
N TYR A 151 -2.90 -5.80 -9.44
CA TYR A 151 -2.95 -5.15 -8.14
C TYR A 151 -3.50 -6.07 -7.03
N ASP A 152 -4.58 -6.81 -7.32
CA ASP A 152 -5.19 -7.72 -6.36
C ASP A 152 -4.26 -8.90 -6.01
N ALA A 153 -3.66 -9.53 -7.02
CA ALA A 153 -2.75 -10.65 -6.83
C ALA A 153 -1.46 -10.22 -6.12
N LEU A 154 -0.98 -9.01 -6.40
CA LEU A 154 0.15 -8.42 -5.70
C LEU A 154 -0.18 -8.17 -4.24
N THR A 155 -1.36 -7.61 -3.95
CA THR A 155 -1.83 -7.36 -2.58
C THR A 155 -1.87 -8.65 -1.77
N GLU A 156 -2.47 -9.70 -2.31
CA GLU A 156 -2.53 -11.03 -1.66
C GLU A 156 -1.12 -11.60 -1.41
N SER A 157 -0.24 -11.56 -2.42
CA SER A 157 1.14 -12.05 -2.31
C SER A 157 1.96 -11.32 -1.22
N VAL A 158 1.72 -10.02 -1.05
CA VAL A 158 2.37 -9.20 -0.02
C VAL A 158 1.80 -9.51 1.37
N VAL A 159 0.47 -9.60 1.49
CA VAL A 159 -0.24 -9.88 2.75
C VAL A 159 0.10 -11.27 3.29
N GLU A 160 0.20 -12.28 2.42
CA GLU A 160 0.61 -13.64 2.79
C GLU A 160 2.11 -13.79 3.03
N GLY A 161 2.92 -12.80 2.65
CA GLY A 161 4.38 -12.83 2.82
C GLY A 161 5.11 -13.72 1.81
N ARG A 162 4.47 -14.07 0.68
CA ARG A 162 5.11 -14.80 -0.43
C ARG A 162 6.28 -14.01 -1.01
N LEU A 163 6.09 -12.70 -1.21
CA LEU A 163 7.16 -11.81 -1.69
C LEU A 163 8.35 -11.75 -0.70
N SER A 164 8.07 -11.60 0.60
CA SER A 164 9.10 -11.62 1.65
C SER A 164 9.91 -12.91 1.64
N SER A 165 9.23 -14.04 1.43
CA SER A 165 9.83 -15.37 1.40
C SER A 165 10.72 -15.58 0.17
N ALA A 166 10.30 -15.11 -1.00
CA ALA A 166 11.09 -15.14 -2.23
C ALA A 166 12.39 -14.31 -2.06
N ILE A 167 12.27 -13.08 -1.57
CA ILE A 167 13.42 -12.20 -1.30
C ILE A 167 14.38 -12.85 -0.29
N TYR A 168 13.85 -13.48 0.78
CA TYR A 168 14.68 -14.20 1.74
C TYR A 168 15.45 -15.36 1.09
N GLY A 169 14.80 -16.09 0.18
CA GLY A 169 15.38 -17.22 -0.56
C GLY A 169 16.66 -16.85 -1.30
N ASP A 170 16.66 -15.72 -1.98
CA ASP A 170 17.80 -15.28 -2.80
C ASP A 170 18.84 -14.51 -1.99
N ALA A 171 18.38 -13.61 -1.11
CA ALA A 171 19.28 -12.75 -0.36
C ALA A 171 20.08 -13.50 0.74
N LYS A 172 19.59 -14.67 1.22
CA LYS A 172 20.34 -15.51 2.19
C LYS A 172 21.65 -16.06 1.62
N VAL A 173 21.79 -16.16 0.29
CA VAL A 173 23.00 -16.65 -0.38
C VAL A 173 24.15 -15.67 -0.21
N ILE A 174 23.86 -14.37 -0.18
CA ILE A 174 24.87 -13.31 -0.01
C ILE A 174 25.30 -13.21 1.45
N TYR A 175 24.32 -13.16 2.37
CA TYR A 175 24.59 -12.96 3.79
C TYR A 175 23.48 -13.57 4.65
N PRO A 176 23.79 -14.12 5.85
CA PRO A 176 22.77 -14.67 6.74
C PRO A 176 21.76 -13.61 7.22
N LEU A 177 20.54 -13.73 6.71
CA LEU A 177 19.37 -12.94 7.10
C LEU A 177 18.59 -13.59 8.23
N ARG A 178 18.07 -12.76 9.14
CA ARG A 178 17.16 -13.18 10.21
C ARG A 178 15.70 -13.13 9.76
N ARG A 179 15.31 -12.04 9.10
CA ARG A 179 13.93 -11.82 8.65
C ARG A 179 13.89 -10.83 7.50
N VAL A 180 12.96 -11.03 6.57
CA VAL A 180 12.60 -10.09 5.51
C VAL A 180 11.11 -9.85 5.63
N GLU A 181 10.70 -8.58 5.53
CA GLU A 181 9.30 -8.18 5.62
C GLU A 181 9.04 -6.99 4.68
N VAL A 182 7.80 -6.81 4.26
CA VAL A 182 7.37 -5.59 3.56
C VAL A 182 6.88 -4.57 4.59
N LYS A 183 7.64 -3.48 4.75
CA LYS A 183 7.34 -2.42 5.74
C LYS A 183 6.09 -1.64 5.37
N LYS A 184 5.98 -1.27 4.11
CA LYS A 184 4.90 -0.46 3.57
C LYS A 184 4.61 -0.89 2.14
N PHE A 185 3.33 -1.03 1.83
CA PHE A 185 2.82 -1.14 0.47
C PHE A 185 1.74 -0.07 0.33
N SER A 186 1.86 0.82 -0.65
CA SER A 186 0.89 1.90 -0.86
C SER A 186 0.51 2.03 -2.32
N LEU A 187 -0.78 2.27 -2.55
CA LEU A 187 -1.32 2.75 -3.81
C LEU A 187 -1.00 4.25 -3.95
N GLU A 188 -0.31 4.62 -5.02
CA GLU A 188 0.03 6.02 -5.32
C GLU A 188 -0.97 6.65 -6.30
N ALA A 189 -1.28 5.95 -7.40
CA ALA A 189 -2.21 6.42 -8.42
C ALA A 189 -3.05 5.27 -8.97
N ARG A 190 -4.32 5.57 -9.27
CA ARG A 190 -5.24 4.66 -9.96
C ARG A 190 -5.02 4.70 -11.48
N PRO A 191 -5.51 3.71 -12.25
CA PRO A 191 -5.36 3.68 -13.70
C PRO A 191 -5.83 4.96 -14.39
N GLU A 192 -7.00 5.47 -13.99
CA GLU A 192 -7.56 6.73 -14.51
C GLU A 192 -6.63 7.94 -14.29
N GLU A 193 -5.89 7.95 -13.18
CA GLU A 193 -4.95 9.03 -12.84
C GLU A 193 -3.61 8.85 -13.57
N VAL A 194 -3.18 7.60 -13.78
CA VAL A 194 -1.96 7.28 -14.54
C VAL A 194 -2.14 7.63 -16.02
N GLU A 195 -3.27 7.27 -16.62
CA GLU A 195 -3.58 7.62 -18.01
C GLU A 195 -3.66 9.14 -18.20
N ALA A 196 -4.31 9.86 -17.27
CA ALA A 196 -4.38 11.32 -17.33
C ALA A 196 -3.01 12.00 -17.17
N GLU A 197 -2.12 11.44 -16.34
CA GLU A 197 -0.74 11.91 -16.21
C GLU A 197 0.09 11.62 -17.48
N GLU A 198 -0.11 10.46 -18.10
CA GLU A 198 0.56 10.11 -19.35
C GLU A 198 0.09 10.98 -20.52
N GLU A 199 -1.21 11.23 -20.64
CA GLU A 199 -1.77 12.18 -21.62
C GLU A 199 -1.24 13.61 -21.40
N ALA A 200 -1.15 14.05 -20.14
CA ALA A 200 -0.57 15.34 -19.80
C ALA A 200 0.93 15.40 -20.13
N ALA A 201 1.70 14.34 -19.86
CA ALA A 201 3.12 14.28 -20.17
C ALA A 201 3.39 14.31 -21.69
N VAL A 202 2.59 13.59 -22.49
CA VAL A 202 2.70 13.59 -23.96
C VAL A 202 2.36 14.97 -24.53
N SER A 203 1.38 15.69 -23.97
CA SER A 203 1.03 17.05 -24.40
C SER A 203 2.14 18.10 -24.15
N VAL A 204 3.02 17.86 -23.17
CA VAL A 204 4.15 18.74 -22.87
C VAL A 204 5.31 18.47 -23.84
N ASP A 205 5.56 17.21 -24.20
CA ASP A 205 6.61 16.83 -25.16
C ASP A 205 6.30 17.36 -26.58
N GLU A 206 5.02 17.34 -27.00
CA GLU A 206 4.60 17.98 -28.27
C GLU A 206 4.75 19.52 -28.26
N GLY A 207 4.73 20.15 -27.09
CA GLY A 207 4.89 21.59 -26.93
C GLY A 207 6.34 22.06 -27.06
N ASP A 208 7.32 21.29 -26.57
CA ASP A 208 8.74 21.64 -26.64
C ASP A 208 9.33 21.43 -28.05
N VAL A 209 8.82 20.47 -28.83
CA VAL A 209 9.28 20.25 -30.22
C VAL A 209 8.87 21.40 -31.17
N ALA A 210 7.83 22.15 -30.84
CA ALA A 210 7.36 23.26 -31.67
C ALA A 210 8.19 24.56 -31.51
N VAL A 211 9.06 24.67 -30.50
CA VAL A 211 9.79 25.92 -30.21
C VAL A 211 11.20 25.94 -30.82
N ASP A 212 11.78 24.78 -31.15
CA ASP A 212 13.16 24.67 -31.65
C ASP A 212 13.31 24.62 -33.19
N VAL A 213 12.25 24.84 -33.98
CA VAL A 213 12.30 24.80 -35.46
C VAL A 213 12.37 26.19 -36.11
N ASP A 214 12.13 27.28 -35.39
CA ASP A 214 11.97 28.62 -35.99
C ASP A 214 13.18 29.59 -35.86
N ASP A 215 14.31 29.19 -35.26
CA ASP A 215 15.45 30.11 -35.01
C ASP A 215 16.77 29.76 -35.72
N GLU A 216 16.70 29.12 -36.91
CA GLU A 216 17.84 29.02 -37.83
C GLU A 216 17.47 29.40 -39.29
N THR A 217 16.73 30.49 -39.50
CA THR A 217 16.74 31.19 -40.81
C THR A 217 16.38 32.66 -40.70
N GLU A 218 17.35 33.52 -40.38
CA GLU A 218 17.48 34.90 -40.88
C GLU A 218 18.93 35.33 -40.57
N ALA A 219 19.82 35.27 -41.56
CA ALA A 219 20.24 36.38 -42.43
C ALA A 219 21.26 37.33 -41.79
#